data_AF-A0A9D1LJQ6-F1
#
_entry.id   AF-A0A9D1LJQ6-F1
#
_cell.length_a   1.000
_cell.length_b   1.000
_cell.length_c   1.000
_cell.angle_alpha   90.00
_cell.angle_beta   90.00
_cell.angle_gamma   90.00
#
_symmetry.space_group_name_H-M   'P 1'
#
loop_
_entity.id
_entity.type
_entity.pdbx_description
1 polymer ?
#
loop_
_entity_poly.entity_id
_entity_poly.type
_entity_poly.pdbx_seq_one_letter_code
_entity_poly.pdbx_strand_id
1 'polypeptide(L)'
;MVIPEGITEIGAQAFYGCGNLADIDLPSTLESVAANSFEETAYFNDSYHWINGCLYLEDVLLCAYPETPTNLKVWDNTRIIAGGAAAYSTNLTGLVLPDSVEFMGEGALPTAPP
;
A
#
# COMPACT_ATOMS: atom_id res chain seq x y z
N MET A 1 -13.21 10.63 -1.81
CA MET A 1 -14.13 9.60 -2.37
C MET A 1 -14.37 8.62 -1.26
N VAL A 2 -15.63 8.31 -0.96
CA VAL A 2 -15.94 7.38 0.13
C VAL A 2 -16.17 6.00 -0.46
N ILE A 3 -15.39 5.00 -0.03
CA ILE A 3 -15.70 3.60 -0.31
C ILE A 3 -16.68 3.12 0.76
N PRO A 4 -17.85 2.57 0.40
CA PRO A 4 -18.88 2.21 1.38
C PRO A 4 -18.44 1.15 2.38
N GLU A 5 -18.92 1.28 3.62
CA GLU A 5 -18.83 0.22 4.63
C GLU A 5 -19.46 -1.10 4.12
N GLY A 6 -18.85 -2.22 4.49
CA GLY A 6 -19.22 -3.55 4.03
C GLY A 6 -18.47 -4.02 2.78
N ILE A 7 -17.69 -3.15 2.12
CA ILE A 7 -16.71 -3.57 1.12
C ILE A 7 -15.51 -4.17 1.84
N THR A 8 -15.14 -5.39 1.46
CA THR A 8 -14.02 -6.14 2.04
C THR A 8 -12.80 -6.18 1.11
N GLU A 9 -12.98 -5.91 -0.18
CA GLU A 9 -11.91 -6.03 -1.17
C GLU A 9 -11.90 -4.88 -2.19
N ILE A 10 -10.70 -4.38 -2.46
CA ILE A 10 -10.39 -3.50 -3.58
C ILE A 10 -9.52 -4.28 -4.57
N GLY A 11 -10.10 -4.58 -5.74
CA GLY A 11 -9.46 -5.39 -6.77
C GLY A 11 -8.28 -4.71 -7.46
N ALA A 12 -7.53 -5.52 -8.23
CA ALA A 12 -6.35 -5.04 -8.93
C ALA A 12 -6.72 -3.92 -9.90
N GLN A 13 -5.95 -2.83 -9.89
CA GLN A 13 -6.18 -1.66 -10.75
C GLN A 13 -7.57 -1.00 -10.64
N ALA A 14 -8.32 -1.24 -9.55
CA ALA A 14 -9.72 -0.76 -9.42
C ALA A 14 -9.88 0.77 -9.63
N PHE A 15 -8.89 1.57 -9.21
CA PHE A 15 -8.83 3.02 -9.39
C PHE A 15 -7.61 3.46 -10.21
N TYR A 16 -7.00 2.56 -10.97
CA TYR A 16 -5.84 2.86 -11.80
C TYR A 16 -6.16 4.01 -12.77
N GLY A 17 -5.26 4.99 -12.85
CA GLY A 17 -5.40 6.13 -13.77
C GLY A 17 -6.51 7.13 -13.40
N CYS A 18 -7.13 7.01 -12.23
CA CYS A 18 -8.09 8.00 -11.73
C CYS A 18 -7.37 9.27 -11.26
N GLY A 19 -6.79 10.03 -12.20
CA GLY A 19 -5.87 11.14 -11.92
C GLY A 19 -6.45 12.35 -11.19
N ASN A 20 -7.76 12.40 -10.92
CA ASN A 20 -8.39 13.41 -10.07
C ASN A 20 -8.68 12.91 -8.65
N LEU A 21 -8.41 11.63 -8.36
CA LEU A 21 -8.69 11.01 -7.07
C LEU A 21 -7.58 11.37 -6.07
N ALA A 22 -7.78 12.46 -5.34
CA ALA A 22 -6.82 13.02 -4.39
C ALA A 22 -7.15 12.74 -2.92
N ASP A 23 -8.36 12.23 -2.66
CA ASP A 23 -8.85 11.97 -1.31
C ASP A 23 -9.75 10.74 -1.35
N ILE A 24 -9.52 9.79 -0.45
CA ILE A 24 -10.16 8.47 -0.41
C ILE A 24 -10.35 8.12 1.07
N ASP A 25 -11.59 7.84 1.46
CA ASP A 25 -11.91 7.28 2.78
C ASP A 25 -12.12 5.78 2.62
N LEU A 26 -11.35 4.98 3.36
CA LEU A 26 -11.44 3.52 3.36
C LEU A 26 -12.45 3.03 4.40
N PRO A 27 -13.20 1.94 4.10
CA PRO A 27 -14.15 1.41 5.06
C PRO A 27 -13.41 0.60 6.12
N SER A 28 -13.94 0.61 7.35
CA SER A 28 -13.38 -0.18 8.45
C SER A 28 -13.41 -1.69 8.21
N THR A 29 -14.29 -2.16 7.32
CA THR A 29 -14.44 -3.56 6.93
C THR A 29 -13.47 -4.02 5.86
N LEU A 30 -12.57 -3.16 5.38
CA LEU A 30 -11.63 -3.52 4.31
C LEU A 30 -10.63 -4.57 4.82
N GLU A 31 -10.48 -5.65 4.07
CA GLU A 31 -9.56 -6.75 4.39
C GLU A 31 -8.49 -6.92 3.31
N SER A 32 -8.78 -6.57 2.06
CA SER A 32 -7.85 -6.81 0.95
C SER A 32 -7.76 -5.63 -0.01
N VAL A 33 -6.53 -5.30 -0.38
CA VAL A 33 -6.21 -4.33 -1.43
C VAL A 33 -5.22 -4.99 -2.37
N ALA A 34 -5.60 -5.12 -3.64
CA ALA A 34 -4.76 -5.74 -4.65
C ALA A 34 -3.77 -4.74 -5.28
N ALA A 35 -2.84 -5.29 -6.05
CA ALA A 35 -1.77 -4.55 -6.69
C ALA A 35 -2.29 -3.43 -7.60
N ASN A 36 -1.58 -2.30 -7.54
CA ASN A 36 -1.75 -1.13 -8.40
C ASN A 36 -3.17 -0.53 -8.38
N SER A 37 -3.95 -0.85 -7.34
CA SER A 37 -5.34 -0.41 -7.17
C SER A 37 -5.50 1.11 -7.21
N PHE A 38 -4.50 1.86 -6.75
CA PHE A 38 -4.49 3.33 -6.72
C PHE A 38 -3.35 3.96 -7.53
N GLU A 39 -2.65 3.19 -8.36
CA GLU A 39 -1.55 3.73 -9.17
C GLU A 39 -2.09 4.76 -10.19
N GLU A 40 -1.30 5.81 -10.47
CA GLU A 40 -1.67 6.95 -11.32
C GLU A 40 -2.89 7.78 -10.83
N THR A 41 -3.29 7.64 -9.57
CA THR A 41 -4.23 8.56 -8.93
C THR A 41 -3.54 9.86 -8.49
N ALA A 42 -4.30 10.93 -8.25
CA ALA A 42 -3.72 12.14 -7.65
C ALA A 42 -3.14 11.87 -6.25
N TYR A 43 -3.79 11.01 -5.47
CA TYR A 43 -3.31 10.56 -4.16
C TYR A 43 -1.94 9.87 -4.26
N PHE A 44 -1.81 8.89 -5.16
CA PHE A 44 -0.56 8.18 -5.39
C PHE A 44 0.56 9.09 -5.87
N ASN A 45 0.24 10.08 -6.71
CA ASN A 45 1.22 10.99 -7.30
C ASN A 45 1.59 12.16 -6.37
N ASP A 46 0.91 12.34 -5.24
CA ASP A 46 1.23 13.38 -4.27
C ASP A 46 2.38 12.92 -3.34
N SER A 47 3.53 13.58 -3.45
CA SER A 47 4.71 13.27 -2.65
C SER A 47 4.51 13.47 -1.15
N TYR A 48 3.51 14.25 -0.71
CA TYR A 48 3.19 14.41 0.70
C TYR A 48 2.64 13.13 1.35
N HIS A 49 2.15 12.18 0.56
CA HIS A 49 1.63 10.88 1.04
C HIS A 49 2.73 9.80 1.09
N TRP A 50 3.90 10.10 0.54
CA TRP A 50 5.06 9.23 0.58
C TRP A 50 5.97 9.58 1.76
N ILE A 51 6.20 8.62 2.64
CA ILE A 51 7.03 8.78 3.83
C ILE A 51 8.15 7.75 3.74
N ASN A 52 9.39 8.21 3.58
CA ASN A 52 10.58 7.35 3.45
C ASN A 52 10.42 6.26 2.37
N GLY A 53 9.78 6.60 1.26
CA GLY A 53 9.50 5.67 0.15
C GLY A 53 8.31 4.74 0.38
N CYS A 54 7.54 4.88 1.46
CA CYS A 54 6.26 4.18 1.63
C CYS A 54 5.09 5.09 1.31
N LEU A 55 4.16 4.60 0.50
CA LEU A 55 2.86 5.21 0.32
C LEU A 55 1.86 4.53 1.24
N TYR A 56 1.31 5.32 2.15
CA TYR A 56 0.21 4.91 3.02
C TYR A 56 -1.08 5.58 2.58
N LEU A 57 -2.17 4.82 2.61
CA LEU A 57 -3.52 5.36 2.62
C LEU A 57 -4.17 4.90 3.91
N GLU A 58 -4.32 5.83 4.85
CA GLU A 58 -4.74 5.53 6.23
C GLU A 58 -3.87 4.43 6.87
N ASP A 59 -4.47 3.29 7.23
CA ASP A 59 -3.81 2.12 7.82
C ASP A 59 -3.42 1.06 6.78
N VAL A 60 -3.37 1.42 5.49
CA VAL A 60 -2.99 0.54 4.40
C VAL A 60 -1.66 0.96 3.79
N LEU A 61 -0.69 0.04 3.77
CA LEU A 61 0.53 0.19 2.98
C LEU A 61 0.23 -0.18 1.52
N LEU A 62 0.12 0.82 0.67
CA LEU A 62 -0.16 0.63 -0.76
C LEU A 62 1.09 0.26 -1.55
N CYS A 63 2.22 0.90 -1.22
CA CYS A 63 3.43 0.77 -2.01
C CYS A 63 4.71 1.13 -1.22
N ALA A 64 5.83 0.50 -1.54
CA ALA A 64 7.12 0.72 -0.90
C ALA A 64 8.28 0.71 -1.91
N TYR A 65 8.83 1.88 -2.18
CA TYR A 65 10.01 2.14 -3.02
C TYR A 65 11.00 3.05 -2.26
N PRO A 66 11.84 2.50 -1.35
CA PRO A 66 12.80 3.30 -0.63
C PRO A 66 13.92 3.78 -1.57
N GLU A 67 14.32 5.03 -1.37
CA GLU A 67 15.40 5.67 -2.16
C GLU A 67 16.77 5.02 -1.92
N THR A 68 16.96 4.43 -0.73
CA THR A 68 18.20 3.74 -0.35
C THR A 68 17.90 2.31 0.12
N PRO A 69 18.85 1.38 -0.05
CA PRO A 69 18.69 0.06 0.53
C PRO A 69 18.56 0.12 2.03
N THR A 70 17.38 -0.24 2.53
CA THR A 70 17.05 -0.09 3.94
C THR A 70 16.18 -1.23 4.43
N ASN A 71 16.29 -1.50 5.73
CA ASN A 71 15.29 -2.24 6.46
C ASN A 71 14.19 -1.26 6.85
N LEU A 72 13.06 -1.39 6.18
CA LEU A 72 11.94 -0.47 6.33
C LEU A 72 11.03 -0.96 7.46
N LYS A 73 10.86 -0.14 8.50
CA LYS A 73 9.87 -0.40 9.53
C LYS A 73 8.52 0.11 9.02
N VAL A 74 7.58 -0.80 8.82
CA VAL A 74 6.19 -0.45 8.46
C VAL A 74 5.54 0.25 9.64
N TRP A 75 4.73 1.29 9.39
CA TRP A 75 4.12 2.11 10.42
C TRP A 75 3.27 1.25 11.38
N ASP A 76 3.44 1.43 12.69
CA ASP A 76 2.85 0.59 13.74
C ASP A 76 1.31 0.46 13.70
N ASN A 77 0.60 1.35 13.01
CA ASN A 77 -0.86 1.29 12.85
C ASN A 77 -1.31 0.63 11.52
N THR A 78 -0.38 0.08 10.74
CA THR A 78 -0.72 -0.53 9.44
C THR A 78 -1.49 -1.84 9.66
N ARG A 79 -2.76 -1.88 9.23
CA ARG A 79 -3.62 -3.07 9.26
C ARG A 79 -3.45 -3.93 8.01
N ILE A 80 -3.28 -3.32 6.83
CA ILE A 80 -3.28 -4.01 5.54
C ILE A 80 -2.01 -3.70 4.75
N ILE A 81 -1.41 -4.71 4.14
CA ILE A 81 -0.37 -4.54 3.13
C ILE A 81 -0.93 -4.94 1.78
N ALA A 82 -0.96 -4.01 0.84
CA ALA A 82 -1.50 -4.26 -0.49
C ALA A 82 -0.70 -5.33 -1.24
N GLY A 83 -1.38 -6.07 -2.12
CA GLY A 83 -0.72 -7.00 -3.03
C GLY A 83 0.35 -6.28 -3.85
N GLY A 84 1.52 -6.87 -3.97
CA GLY A 84 2.64 -6.25 -4.69
C GLY A 84 3.22 -4.99 -4.05
N ALA A 85 2.85 -4.60 -2.81
CA ALA A 85 3.27 -3.33 -2.20
C ALA A 85 4.78 -3.08 -2.28
N ALA A 86 5.61 -4.12 -2.15
CA ALA A 86 7.06 -4.03 -2.26
C ALA A 86 7.63 -4.86 -3.43
N ALA A 87 6.82 -5.30 -4.39
CA ALA A 87 7.26 -6.20 -5.47
C ALA A 87 8.26 -5.55 -6.43
N TYR A 88 8.13 -4.24 -6.69
CA TYR A 88 9.06 -3.52 -7.58
C TYR A 88 10.18 -2.80 -6.81
N SER A 89 10.30 -3.09 -5.52
CA SER A 89 11.29 -2.45 -4.65
C SER A 89 12.67 -3.05 -4.89
N THR A 90 13.48 -2.38 -5.71
CA THR A 90 14.83 -2.87 -6.07
C THR A 90 15.89 -2.62 -5.01
N ASN A 91 15.65 -1.65 -4.12
CA ASN A 91 16.57 -1.29 -3.05
C ASN A 91 16.21 -1.98 -1.72
N LEU A 92 14.96 -2.38 -1.52
CA LEU A 92 14.50 -2.90 -0.23
C LEU A 92 15.23 -4.20 0.15
N THR A 93 15.90 -4.18 1.31
CA THR A 93 16.61 -5.36 1.84
C THR A 93 15.76 -6.17 2.83
N GLY A 94 14.73 -5.54 3.41
CA GLY A 94 13.81 -6.19 4.32
C GLY A 94 12.73 -5.25 4.82
N LEU A 95 11.61 -5.85 5.25
CA LEU A 95 10.50 -5.15 5.92
C LEU A 95 10.35 -5.68 7.34
N VAL A 96 10.28 -4.76 8.30
CA VAL A 96 9.89 -5.07 9.68
C VAL A 96 8.42 -4.74 9.81
N LEU A 97 7.59 -5.78 9.90
CA LEU A 97 6.15 -5.65 10.03
C LEU A 97 5.77 -5.41 11.49
N PRO A 98 4.80 -4.51 11.77
CA PRO A 98 4.23 -4.38 13.09
C PRO A 98 3.21 -5.50 13.36
N ASP A 99 2.91 -5.74 14.64
CA ASP A 99 1.94 -6.74 15.08
C ASP A 99 0.49 -6.41 14.69
N SER A 100 0.23 -5.19 14.23
CA SER A 100 -1.07 -4.69 13.78
C SER A 100 -1.45 -5.14 12.37
N VAL A 101 -0.52 -5.71 11.59
CA VAL A 101 -0.83 -6.21 10.25
C VAL A 101 -1.72 -7.44 10.37
N GLU A 102 -2.96 -7.29 9.92
CA GLU A 102 -3.98 -8.35 9.91
C GLU A 102 -4.07 -9.03 8.55
N PHE A 103 -3.83 -8.27 7.48
CA PHE A 103 -4.02 -8.74 6.10
C PHE A 103 -2.84 -8.37 5.19
N MET A 104 -2.47 -9.29 4.30
CA MET A 104 -1.43 -9.08 3.30
C MET A 104 -1.89 -9.62 1.95
N GLY A 105 -1.78 -8.80 0.92
CA GLY A 105 -2.07 -9.20 -0.45
C GLY A 105 -1.00 -10.09 -1.05
N GLU A 106 -1.35 -10.77 -2.14
CA GLU A 106 -0.43 -11.64 -2.87
C GLU A 106 0.80 -10.86 -3.37
N GLY A 107 2.00 -11.42 -3.18
CA GLY A 107 3.25 -10.78 -3.61
C GLY A 107 3.57 -9.45 -2.90
N ALA A 108 2.90 -9.14 -1.78
CA ALA A 108 3.08 -7.91 -1.02
C ALA A 108 4.54 -7.63 -0.66
N LEU A 109 5.31 -8.69 -0.35
CA LEU A 109 6.72 -8.62 -0.04
C LEU A 109 7.55 -9.15 -1.21
N PRO A 110 8.75 -8.60 -1.46
CA PRO A 110 9.66 -9.18 -2.43
C PRO A 110 9.91 -10.64 -2.04
N THR A 111 9.85 -11.55 -3.02
CA THR A 111 10.38 -12.90 -2.83
C THR A 111 11.83 -12.74 -2.40
N ALA A 112 12.24 -13.37 -1.29
CA ALA A 112 13.59 -13.27 -0.77
C ALA A 112 14.62 -13.39 -1.91
N PRO A 113 15.70 -12.58 -1.93
CA PRO A 113 16.76 -12.79 -2.90
C PRO A 113 17.29 -14.23 -2.74
N PRO A 114 17.65 -14.91 -3.84
CA PRO A 114 18.19 -16.27 -3.78
C PRO A 114 19.46 -16.37 -2.92
#